data_AF-A0AA35CNH1-F1
#
_entry.id   AF-A0AA35CNH1-F1
#
_cell.length_a   1.000
_cell.length_b   1.000
_cell.length_c   1.000
_cell.angle_alpha   90.00
_cell.angle_beta   90.00
_cell.angle_gamma   90.00
#
_symmetry.space_group_name_H-M   'P 1'
#
loop_
_entity.id
_entity.type
_entity.pdbx_description
1 polymer ?
#
loop_
_entity_poly.entity_id
_entity_poly.type
_entity_poly.pdbx_seq_one_letter_code
_entity_poly.pdbx_strand_id
1 'polypeptide(L)'
;MYRRWFVALSVATYALVLAGLVRARPSPAGAPGDCIAGGFPPVWNGMTLKAHTAGDAALAALDSHHGRPLQLAGAQMARYEGEDADLTVWVAVAGDPGEAWDLVDRMTRKISSAAGRLGPPVALHLGDLVIHKAIGGEWQHFYYVRGDRVYWLAIRSPEADRLALEAARAF
;
A
#
# COMPACT_ATOMS: atom_id res chain seq x y z
N MET A 1 -57.79 1.38 13.03
CA MET A 1 -57.99 0.56 14.25
C MET A 1 -56.65 0.35 14.93
N TYR A 2 -56.59 0.65 16.22
CA TYR A 2 -55.44 0.63 17.13
C TYR A 2 -55.10 -0.79 17.64
N ARG A 3 -53.82 -1.06 17.95
CA ARG A 3 -53.24 -1.59 19.23
C ARG A 3 -51.91 -2.31 18.95
N ARG A 4 -50.75 -1.85 19.43
CA ARG A 4 -50.23 -1.67 20.81
C ARG A 4 -49.56 -2.95 21.38
N TRP A 5 -48.22 -2.89 21.42
CA TRP A 5 -47.24 -3.31 22.45
C TRP A 5 -47.15 -4.76 22.95
N PHE A 6 -45.93 -5.33 22.85
CA PHE A 6 -45.26 -5.95 24.00
C PHE A 6 -43.78 -5.53 24.04
N VAL A 7 -43.38 -5.04 25.22
CA VAL A 7 -42.02 -4.75 25.67
C VAL A 7 -41.45 -6.01 26.33
N ALA A 8 -40.20 -6.35 26.03
CA ALA A 8 -39.28 -7.11 26.88
C ALA A 8 -37.88 -6.67 26.45
N LEU A 9 -37.16 -5.79 27.16
CA LEU A 9 -36.50 -5.95 28.46
C LEU A 9 -35.62 -7.22 28.56
N SER A 10 -34.33 -7.06 28.29
CA SER A 10 -33.21 -7.88 28.81
C SER A 10 -31.95 -7.03 28.62
N VAL A 11 -31.58 -6.23 29.63
CA VAL A 11 -30.54 -6.52 30.63
C VAL A 11 -29.17 -6.79 30.01
N ALA A 12 -28.30 -5.81 30.27
CA ALA A 12 -26.90 -5.66 29.92
C ALA A 12 -26.02 -6.91 30.04
N THR A 13 -25.01 -6.99 29.17
CA THR A 13 -23.69 -7.49 29.58
C THR A 13 -22.61 -6.61 28.94
N TYR A 14 -21.82 -6.00 29.82
CA TYR A 14 -20.63 -5.23 29.53
C TYR A 14 -19.56 -6.12 28.89
N ALA A 15 -19.06 -5.71 27.74
CA ALA A 15 -17.70 -6.05 27.32
C ALA A 15 -16.95 -4.73 27.09
N LEU A 16 -16.21 -4.35 28.13
CA LEU A 16 -15.18 -3.31 28.08
C LEU A 16 -14.16 -3.71 27.01
N VAL A 17 -14.28 -3.17 25.80
CA VAL A 17 -13.16 -3.13 24.87
C VAL A 17 -12.30 -1.96 25.34
N LEU A 18 -11.31 -2.28 26.18
CA LEU A 18 -10.19 -1.39 26.43
C LEU A 18 -9.55 -1.08 25.07
N ALA A 19 -9.80 0.15 24.60
CA ALA A 19 -9.02 0.76 23.54
C ALA A 19 -7.56 0.77 24.00
N GLY A 20 -6.80 -0.23 23.56
CA GLY A 20 -5.36 -0.21 23.56
C GLY A 20 -4.91 0.89 22.61
N LEU A 21 -4.97 2.14 23.07
CA LEU A 21 -4.23 3.26 22.50
C LEU A 21 -2.76 2.97 22.77
N VAL A 22 -2.18 2.10 21.94
CA VAL A 22 -0.74 2.10 21.71
C VAL A 22 -0.46 3.45 21.08
N ARG A 23 -0.15 4.44 21.92
CA ARG A 23 0.53 5.65 21.49
C ARG A 23 1.82 5.17 20.87
N ALA A 24 1.85 5.07 19.54
CA ALA A 24 3.09 4.92 18.80
C ALA A 24 3.99 6.07 19.26
N ARG A 25 5.03 5.75 20.04
CA ARG A 25 6.03 6.75 20.41
C ARG A 25 6.63 7.22 19.08
N PRO A 26 6.61 8.52 18.77
CA PRO A 26 7.36 9.00 17.63
C PRO A 26 8.82 8.61 17.85
N SER A 27 9.34 7.69 17.03
CA SER A 27 10.78 7.44 17.00
C SER A 27 11.45 8.77 16.70
N PRO A 28 12.47 9.18 17.49
CA PRO A 28 13.21 10.39 17.21
C PRO A 28 13.72 10.29 15.77
N ALA A 29 13.52 11.36 15.00
CA ALA A 29 14.01 11.45 13.63
C ALA A 29 15.52 11.18 13.66
N GLY A 30 15.91 9.99 13.21
CA GLY A 30 17.31 9.62 13.03
C GLY A 30 17.96 10.61 12.07
N ALA A 31 19.27 10.81 12.24
CA ALA A 31 20.06 11.66 11.38
C ALA A 31 19.80 11.33 9.89
N PRO A 32 19.82 12.32 8.98
CA PRO A 32 19.71 12.09 7.55
C PRO A 32 20.89 11.21 7.10
N GLY A 33 20.66 9.90 7.00
CA GLY A 33 21.67 8.91 6.66
C GLY A 33 21.49 7.55 7.32
N ASP A 34 20.80 7.48 8.46
CA ASP A 34 20.56 6.22 9.16
C ASP A 34 19.29 5.55 8.62
N CYS A 35 19.46 4.72 7.58
CA CYS A 35 18.44 3.81 7.11
C CYS A 35 17.98 2.92 8.27
N ILE A 36 16.79 3.17 8.81
CA ILE A 36 16.13 2.24 9.74
C ILE A 36 16.06 0.89 9.04
N ALA A 37 16.33 -0.21 9.77
CA ALA A 37 16.15 -1.57 9.28
C ALA A 37 14.77 -1.70 8.58
N GLY A 38 14.76 -1.67 7.25
CA GLY A 38 13.55 -1.41 6.45
C GLY A 38 13.74 -0.47 5.24
N GLY A 39 14.81 0.34 5.17
CA GLY A 39 15.23 1.02 3.94
C GLY A 39 14.36 2.18 3.44
N PHE A 40 13.36 2.62 4.19
CA PHE A 40 12.51 3.76 3.85
C PHE A 40 13.01 5.05 4.54
N PRO A 41 13.26 6.15 3.80
CA PRO A 41 13.70 7.40 4.41
C PRO A 41 12.59 8.03 5.27
N PRO A 42 12.92 8.77 6.34
CA PRO A 42 11.91 9.42 7.19
C PRO A 42 11.14 10.53 6.45
N VAL A 43 11.73 11.10 5.40
CA VAL A 43 11.15 12.12 4.54
C VAL A 43 11.42 11.75 3.08
N TRP A 44 10.42 11.87 2.22
CA TRP A 44 10.53 11.63 0.78
C TRP A 44 9.74 12.69 0.02
N ASN A 45 10.44 13.50 -0.80
CA ASN A 45 9.83 14.59 -1.57
C ASN A 45 8.90 15.51 -0.74
N GLY A 46 9.36 15.93 0.44
CA GLY A 46 8.59 16.77 1.35
C GLY A 46 7.48 16.05 2.13
N MET A 47 7.18 14.79 1.81
CA MET A 47 6.26 13.97 2.59
C MET A 47 6.97 13.30 3.76
N THR A 48 6.30 13.21 4.91
CA THR A 48 6.82 12.57 6.12
C THR A 48 6.33 11.13 6.22
N LEU A 49 7.22 10.20 6.55
CA LEU A 49 6.87 8.81 6.86
C LEU A 49 5.97 8.76 8.10
N LYS A 50 4.74 8.28 7.94
CA LYS A 50 3.74 8.16 9.02
C LYS A 50 3.62 6.75 9.56
N ALA A 51 3.78 5.75 8.70
CA ALA A 51 3.70 4.35 9.09
C ALA A 51 4.65 3.51 8.25
N HIS A 52 5.23 2.49 8.89
CA HIS A 52 6.01 1.46 8.25
C HIS A 52 5.63 0.11 8.86
N THR A 53 5.33 -0.87 8.00
CA THR A 53 4.99 -2.25 8.39
C THR A 53 5.83 -3.21 7.56
N ALA A 54 6.33 -4.28 8.17
CA ALA A 54 7.20 -5.26 7.50
C ALA A 54 6.90 -6.69 7.95
N GLY A 55 7.40 -7.67 7.20
CA GLY A 55 7.28 -9.09 7.50
C GLY A 55 5.83 -9.57 7.44
N ASP A 56 5.46 -10.47 8.34
CA ASP A 56 4.13 -11.12 8.38
C ASP A 56 2.98 -10.12 8.46
N ALA A 57 3.15 -9.00 9.15
CA ALA A 57 2.14 -7.95 9.23
C ALA A 57 1.89 -7.27 7.87
N ALA A 58 2.95 -7.06 7.09
CA ALA A 58 2.82 -6.49 5.74
C ALA A 58 2.26 -7.52 4.75
N LEU A 59 2.62 -8.80 4.90
CA LEU A 59 2.05 -9.89 4.10
C LEU A 59 0.55 -10.02 4.32
N ALA A 60 0.11 -10.04 5.58
CA ALA A 60 -1.30 -10.09 5.93
C ALA A 60 -2.08 -8.88 5.37
N ALA A 61 -1.48 -7.70 5.41
CA ALA A 61 -2.08 -6.49 4.84
C ALA A 61 -2.20 -6.57 3.30
N LEU A 62 -1.19 -7.08 2.59
CA LEU A 62 -1.25 -7.33 1.15
C LEU A 62 -2.31 -8.36 0.78
N ASP A 63 -2.35 -9.48 1.50
CA ASP A 63 -3.31 -10.56 1.27
C ASP A 63 -4.75 -10.07 1.48
N SER A 64 -4.98 -9.30 2.54
CA SER A 64 -6.27 -8.66 2.79
C SER A 64 -6.64 -7.66 1.71
N HIS A 65 -5.68 -6.87 1.20
CA HIS A 65 -5.92 -5.92 0.11
C HIS A 65 -6.34 -6.63 -1.19
N HIS A 66 -5.74 -7.78 -1.47
CA HIS A 66 -6.03 -8.58 -2.67
C HIS A 66 -7.19 -9.57 -2.50
N GLY A 67 -7.68 -9.74 -1.27
CA GLY A 67 -8.74 -10.68 -0.91
C GLY A 67 -8.32 -12.15 -0.99
N ARG A 68 -7.00 -12.44 -1.03
CA ARG A 68 -6.45 -13.80 -1.07
C ARG A 68 -4.96 -13.82 -0.74
N PRO A 69 -4.41 -14.96 -0.28
CA PRO A 69 -2.97 -15.15 -0.15
C PRO A 69 -2.22 -15.01 -1.47
N LEU A 70 -1.12 -14.24 -1.48
CA LEU A 70 -0.26 -14.05 -2.65
C LEU A 70 0.96 -14.98 -2.70
N GLN A 71 1.21 -15.77 -1.64
CA GLN A 71 2.37 -16.68 -1.52
C GLN A 71 3.73 -15.97 -1.69
N LEU A 72 3.86 -14.78 -1.11
CA LEU A 72 5.09 -13.99 -1.15
C LEU A 72 6.07 -14.44 -0.06
N ALA A 73 7.36 -14.35 -0.33
CA ALA A 73 8.44 -14.64 0.61
C ALA A 73 8.61 -13.55 1.68
N GLY A 74 8.17 -12.32 1.39
CA GLY A 74 8.22 -11.21 2.33
C GLY A 74 7.52 -9.97 1.80
N ALA A 75 7.23 -9.02 2.69
CA ALA A 75 6.64 -7.74 2.29
C ALA A 75 7.03 -6.60 3.23
N GLN A 76 6.98 -5.38 2.70
CA GLN A 76 7.07 -4.13 3.43
C GLN A 76 6.07 -3.13 2.87
N MET A 77 5.57 -2.25 3.73
CA MET A 77 4.67 -1.15 3.38
C MET A 77 5.11 0.11 4.11
N ALA A 78 5.21 1.22 3.39
CA ALA A 78 5.45 2.54 3.95
C ALA A 78 4.36 3.53 3.50
N ARG A 79 3.85 4.35 4.43
CA ARG A 79 2.90 5.43 4.15
C ARG A 79 3.53 6.76 4.47
N TYR A 80 3.53 7.65 3.49
CA TYR A 80 4.00 9.02 3.55
C TYR A 80 2.82 9.97 3.35
N GLU A 81 2.83 11.08 4.09
CA GLU A 81 1.85 12.15 3.96
C GLU A 81 2.56 13.50 3.90
N GLY A 82 2.09 14.37 3.01
CA GLY A 82 2.52 15.75 2.84
C GLY A 82 1.32 16.66 2.62
N GLU A 83 1.58 17.95 2.38
CA GLU A 83 0.52 18.95 2.16
C GLU A 83 -0.23 18.71 0.85
N ASP A 84 0.51 18.50 -0.24
CA ASP A 84 -0.03 18.35 -1.61
C ASP A 84 0.11 16.93 -2.19
N ALA A 85 0.67 16.00 -1.41
CA ALA A 85 0.94 14.65 -1.87
C ALA A 85 0.83 13.62 -0.74
N ASP A 86 0.23 12.47 -1.06
CA ASP A 86 0.33 11.26 -0.25
C ASP A 86 0.91 10.13 -1.08
N LEU A 87 1.69 9.26 -0.44
CA LEU A 87 2.28 8.09 -1.06
C LEU A 87 2.15 6.88 -0.15
N THR A 88 1.66 5.78 -0.67
CA THR A 88 1.84 4.45 -0.06
C THR A 88 2.72 3.61 -0.98
N VAL A 89 3.82 3.08 -0.43
CA VAL A 89 4.73 2.16 -1.11
C VAL A 89 4.53 0.77 -0.54
N TRP A 90 4.34 -0.21 -1.40
CA TRP A 90 4.43 -1.63 -1.08
C TRP A 90 5.61 -2.23 -1.82
N VAL A 91 6.39 -3.04 -1.11
CA VAL A 91 7.47 -3.84 -1.67
C VAL A 91 7.19 -5.29 -1.28
N ALA A 92 6.87 -6.11 -2.26
CA ALA A 92 6.67 -7.54 -2.11
C ALA A 92 7.89 -8.28 -2.66
N VAL A 93 8.29 -9.37 -1.99
CA VAL A 93 9.37 -10.25 -2.40
C VAL A 93 8.74 -11.58 -2.82
N ALA A 94 8.90 -11.96 -4.07
CA ALA A 94 8.50 -13.26 -4.59
C ALA A 94 9.57 -14.33 -4.30
N GLY A 95 9.29 -15.61 -4.59
CA GLY A 95 10.28 -16.67 -4.43
C GLY A 95 11.40 -16.57 -5.46
N ASP A 96 11.08 -16.08 -6.67
CA ASP A 96 12.04 -15.82 -7.73
C ASP A 96 11.59 -14.69 -8.69
N PRO A 97 12.46 -14.21 -9.59
CA PRO A 97 12.12 -13.15 -10.54
C PRO A 97 10.95 -13.49 -11.50
N GLY A 98 10.80 -14.76 -11.89
CA GLY A 98 9.69 -15.20 -12.74
C GLY A 98 8.35 -15.06 -12.03
N GLU A 99 8.30 -15.47 -10.76
CA GLU A 99 7.10 -15.31 -9.93
C GLU A 99 6.71 -13.84 -9.72
N ALA A 100 7.69 -12.93 -9.60
CA ALA A 100 7.45 -11.49 -9.52
C ALA A 100 6.81 -10.93 -10.79
N TRP A 101 7.32 -11.34 -11.96
CA TRP A 101 6.73 -11.00 -13.26
C TRP A 101 5.32 -11.55 -13.43
N ASP A 102 5.11 -12.82 -13.08
CA ASP A 102 3.79 -13.46 -13.14
C ASP A 102 2.79 -12.75 -12.23
N LEU A 103 3.23 -12.24 -11.07
CA LEU A 103 2.38 -11.45 -10.19
C LEU A 103 1.92 -10.15 -10.85
N VAL A 104 2.85 -9.36 -11.40
CA VAL A 104 2.55 -8.10 -12.09
C VAL A 104 1.68 -8.33 -13.31
N ASP A 105 1.97 -9.34 -14.11
CA ASP A 105 1.22 -9.69 -15.31
C ASP A 105 -0.22 -10.13 -14.98
N ARG A 106 -0.42 -10.93 -13.92
CA ARG A 106 -1.77 -11.24 -13.41
C ARG A 106 -2.50 -10.00 -12.91
N MET A 107 -1.82 -9.08 -12.23
CA MET A 107 -2.39 -7.80 -11.79
C MET A 107 -2.84 -6.96 -12.99
N THR A 108 -1.96 -6.78 -13.98
CA THR A 108 -2.25 -6.05 -15.22
C THR A 108 -3.47 -6.61 -15.92
N ARG A 109 -3.52 -7.93 -16.17
CA ARG A 109 -4.69 -8.57 -16.79
C ARG A 109 -5.98 -8.31 -16.00
N LYS A 110 -5.94 -8.48 -14.68
CA LYS A 110 -7.11 -8.30 -13.82
C LYS A 110 -7.61 -6.85 -13.85
N ILE A 111 -6.71 -5.88 -13.83
CA ILE A 111 -7.06 -4.45 -13.94
C ILE A 111 -7.64 -4.17 -15.34
N SER A 112 -7.01 -4.66 -16.41
CA SER A 112 -7.49 -4.46 -17.78
C SER A 112 -8.85 -5.08 -18.07
N SER A 113 -9.15 -6.24 -17.48
CA SER A 113 -10.42 -6.95 -17.72
C SER A 113 -11.57 -6.48 -16.83
N ALA A 114 -11.27 -5.80 -15.72
CA ALA A 114 -12.28 -5.37 -14.77
C ALA A 114 -12.90 -4.04 -15.20
N ALA A 115 -14.23 -3.98 -15.27
CA ALA A 115 -14.98 -2.71 -15.21
C ALA A 115 -14.94 -2.11 -13.79
N GLY A 116 -13.77 -2.19 -13.14
CA GLY A 116 -13.57 -1.96 -11.71
C GLY A 116 -13.28 -0.49 -11.38
N ARG A 117 -12.77 -0.29 -10.16
CA ARG A 117 -12.42 1.05 -9.62
C ARG A 117 -11.19 1.68 -10.30
N LEU A 118 -10.38 0.87 -10.99
CA LEU A 118 -9.19 1.32 -11.71
C LEU A 118 -9.47 1.30 -13.21
N GLY A 119 -9.03 2.34 -13.91
CA GLY A 119 -8.97 2.37 -15.36
C GLY A 119 -7.92 1.40 -15.92
N PRO A 120 -7.99 1.09 -17.23
CA PRO A 120 -7.04 0.20 -17.88
C PRO A 120 -5.61 0.73 -17.72
N PRO A 121 -4.64 -0.15 -17.42
CA PRO A 121 -3.29 0.28 -17.18
C PRO A 121 -2.59 0.73 -18.47
N VAL A 122 -1.79 1.78 -18.38
CA VAL A 122 -0.89 2.24 -19.44
C VAL A 122 0.56 1.99 -19.04
N ALA A 123 1.45 1.78 -20.00
CA ALA A 123 2.88 1.58 -19.73
C ALA A 123 3.63 2.92 -19.75
N LEU A 124 4.44 3.15 -18.72
CA LEU A 124 5.47 4.17 -18.67
C LEU A 124 6.84 3.48 -18.74
N HIS A 125 7.82 4.15 -19.31
CA HIS A 125 9.17 3.59 -19.48
C HIS A 125 10.19 4.45 -18.76
N LEU A 126 11.10 3.80 -18.03
CA LEU A 126 12.24 4.40 -17.35
C LEU A 126 13.50 3.62 -17.72
N GLY A 127 14.12 3.98 -18.85
CA GLY A 127 15.11 3.11 -19.49
C GLY A 127 14.46 1.79 -19.91
N ASP A 128 15.05 0.67 -19.48
CA ASP A 128 14.51 -0.67 -19.76
C ASP A 128 13.42 -1.11 -18.75
N LEU A 129 13.15 -0.30 -17.72
CA LEU A 129 12.12 -0.59 -16.74
C LEU A 129 10.73 -0.20 -17.28
N VAL A 130 9.83 -1.18 -17.33
CA VAL A 130 8.41 -0.98 -17.64
C VAL A 130 7.65 -0.77 -16.34
N ILE A 131 6.96 0.36 -16.24
CA ILE A 131 6.12 0.73 -15.11
C ILE A 131 4.67 0.78 -15.58
N HIS A 132 3.81 -0.02 -14.98
CA HIS A 132 2.39 -0.01 -15.28
C HIS A 132 1.68 1.04 -14.42
N LYS A 133 0.94 1.95 -15.05
CA LYS A 133 0.16 3.00 -14.41
C LYS A 133 -1.33 2.71 -14.57
N ALA A 134 -2.09 2.72 -13.48
CA ALA A 134 -3.56 2.71 -13.50
C ALA A 134 -4.13 3.87 -12.67
N ILE A 135 -5.30 4.39 -13.03
CA ILE A 135 -5.92 5.54 -12.35
C ILE A 135 -7.21 5.08 -11.67
N GLY A 136 -7.41 5.46 -10.40
CA GLY A 136 -8.63 5.19 -9.64
C GLY A 136 -9.01 6.34 -8.73
N GLY A 137 -10.04 7.12 -9.10
CA GLY A 137 -10.41 8.32 -8.35
C GLY A 137 -9.25 9.33 -8.32
N GLU A 138 -8.92 9.82 -7.13
CA GLU A 138 -7.78 10.74 -6.91
C GLU A 138 -6.42 10.04 -6.83
N TRP A 139 -6.39 8.70 -6.85
CA TRP A 139 -5.18 7.92 -6.69
C TRP A 139 -4.67 7.41 -8.04
N GLN A 140 -3.36 7.52 -8.23
CA GLN A 140 -2.63 6.94 -9.34
C GLN A 140 -1.76 5.80 -8.81
N HIS A 141 -1.91 4.63 -9.43
CA HIS A 141 -1.26 3.39 -9.02
C HIS A 141 -0.16 3.04 -10.01
N PHE A 142 1.05 2.84 -9.52
CA PHE A 142 2.21 2.47 -10.33
C PHE A 142 2.78 1.16 -9.81
N TYR A 143 3.04 0.21 -10.69
CA TYR A 143 3.62 -1.06 -10.28
C TYR A 143 4.58 -1.61 -11.32
N TYR A 144 5.65 -2.23 -10.83
CA TYR A 144 6.75 -2.74 -11.65
C TYR A 144 7.54 -3.83 -10.92
N VAL A 145 8.37 -4.55 -11.67
CA VAL A 145 9.25 -5.60 -11.16
C VAL A 145 10.71 -5.14 -11.21
N ARG A 146 11.49 -5.51 -10.19
CA ARG A 146 12.95 -5.47 -10.23
C ARG A 146 13.53 -6.68 -9.50
N GLY A 147 14.18 -7.57 -10.24
CA GLY A 147 14.66 -8.84 -9.68
C GLY A 147 13.47 -9.69 -9.20
N ASP A 148 13.54 -10.15 -7.96
CA ASP A 148 12.50 -10.89 -7.24
C ASP A 148 11.47 -9.99 -6.53
N ARG A 149 11.53 -8.67 -6.75
CA ARG A 149 10.68 -7.70 -6.04
C ARG A 149 9.60 -7.11 -6.94
N VAL A 150 8.41 -6.98 -6.38
CA VAL A 150 7.31 -6.22 -6.95
C VAL A 150 7.10 -4.96 -6.13
N TYR A 151 7.15 -3.82 -6.81
CA TYR A 151 6.89 -2.52 -6.23
C TYR A 151 5.49 -2.08 -6.63
N TRP A 152 4.72 -1.58 -5.67
CA TRP A 152 3.44 -0.92 -5.93
C TRP A 152 3.33 0.39 -5.16
N LEU A 153 3.24 1.48 -5.90
CA LEU A 153 3.03 2.84 -5.41
C LEU A 153 1.57 3.23 -5.61
N ALA A 154 0.93 3.78 -4.58
CA ALA A 154 -0.32 4.51 -4.68
C ALA A 154 -0.06 5.97 -4.31
N ILE A 155 -0.24 6.87 -5.27
CA ILE A 155 0.11 8.29 -5.12
C ILE A 155 -1.13 9.14 -5.36
N ARG A 156 -1.41 10.05 -4.42
CA ARG A 156 -2.42 11.10 -4.58
C ARG A 156 -1.67 12.43 -4.71
N SER A 157 -1.48 12.91 -5.92
CA SER A 157 -0.79 14.16 -6.23
C SER A 157 -1.01 14.55 -7.70
N PRO A 158 -1.04 15.85 -8.06
CA PRO A 158 -0.96 16.27 -9.46
C PRO A 158 0.36 15.85 -10.13
N GLU A 159 1.42 15.60 -9.36
CA GLU A 159 2.75 15.24 -9.86
C GLU A 159 3.05 13.74 -9.78
N ALA A 160 2.02 12.90 -9.71
CA ALA A 160 2.18 11.47 -9.42
C ALA A 160 3.14 10.74 -10.37
N ASP A 161 3.15 11.08 -11.66
CA ASP A 161 4.07 10.45 -12.63
C ASP A 161 5.54 10.78 -12.33
N ARG A 162 5.85 12.05 -12.02
CA ARG A 162 7.20 12.48 -11.63
C ARG A 162 7.63 11.74 -10.37
N LEU A 163 6.77 11.74 -9.36
CA LEU A 163 7.01 11.08 -8.08
C LEU A 163 7.22 9.56 -8.25
N ALA A 164 6.41 8.89 -9.07
CA ALA A 164 6.57 7.46 -9.33
C ALA A 164 7.91 7.12 -10.02
N LEU A 165 8.32 7.93 -11.00
CA LEU A 165 9.60 7.76 -11.69
C LEU A 165 10.79 8.00 -10.75
N GLU A 166 10.70 8.98 -9.85
CA GLU A 166 11.73 9.23 -8.83
C GLU A 166 11.81 8.08 -7.82
N ALA A 167 10.67 7.56 -7.36
CA ALA A 167 10.62 6.40 -6.48
C ALA A 167 11.26 5.19 -7.17
N ALA A 168 10.96 4.96 -8.45
CA ALA A 168 11.56 3.89 -9.24
C ALA A 168 13.07 4.07 -9.50
N ARG A 169 13.65 5.27 -9.35
CA ARG A 169 15.10 5.47 -9.37
C ARG A 169 15.75 5.21 -8.02
N ALA A 170 15.04 5.52 -6.94
CA ALA A 170 15.55 5.50 -5.57
C ALA A 170 15.57 4.10 -4.95
N PHE A 171 14.52 3.32 -5.19
CA PHE A 171 14.47 1.89 -4.90
C PHE A 171 14.98 1.10 -6.09
#